data_AF-A0A3D0RYX9-F1
#
_entry.id   AF-A0A3D0RYX9-F1
#
_cell.length_a   1.000
_cell.length_b   1.000
_cell.length_c   1.000
_cell.angle_alpha   90.00
_cell.angle_beta   90.00
_cell.angle_gamma   90.00
#
_symmetry.space_group_name_H-M   'P 1'
#
loop_
_entity.id
_entity.type
_entity.pdbx_description
1 polymer ?
#
loop_
_entity_poly.entity_id
_entity_poly.type
_entity_poly.pdbx_seq_one_letter_code
_entity_poly.pdbx_strand_id
1 'polypeptide(L)'
;MGDGVVRTAAAGGCAAVVAGLATAVLGRLAMSLLAARNPEDAGTLSDDGFVMGQLTLGGTAQLTATVLQLGMVGAGLYLLLRPFLLGTGAVRVVTSALGFGVTIAALLVHPDGVDFTRLEPLWLGIALFVALPVLVVALFAALAEHWLREDSWFMTARRSHVAPLLVTWVCAGIGLILLAPLFLITLAMVAFNDRSRDEFHGKRALPMGLRRAGQALLVAIAGLGTISLAGDISTILG
;
A
#
# COMPACT_ATOMS: atom_id res chain seq x y z
N MET A 1 16.24 15.98 -13.05
CA MET A 1 15.76 14.67 -12.57
C MET A 1 16.44 13.60 -13.41
N GLY A 2 17.15 12.66 -12.79
CA GLY A 2 17.77 11.54 -13.50
C GLY A 2 16.70 10.66 -14.16
N ASP A 3 17.01 10.10 -15.33
CA ASP A 3 16.08 9.26 -16.07
C ASP A 3 15.69 8.00 -15.27
N GLY A 4 16.57 7.51 -14.39
CA GLY A 4 16.31 6.39 -13.47
C GLY A 4 15.21 6.68 -12.45
N VAL A 5 15.16 7.91 -11.91
CA VAL A 5 14.12 8.34 -10.97
C VAL A 5 12.74 8.31 -11.61
N VAL A 6 12.62 8.86 -12.82
CA VAL A 6 11.34 8.92 -13.53
C VAL A 6 10.82 7.51 -13.80
N ARG A 7 11.69 6.59 -14.22
CA ARG A 7 11.36 5.18 -14.47
C ARG A 7 10.92 4.46 -13.20
N THR A 8 11.67 4.64 -12.10
CA THR A 8 11.37 4.02 -10.80
C THR A 8 10.04 4.53 -10.24
N ALA A 9 9.81 5.84 -10.28
CA ALA A 9 8.58 6.45 -9.81
C ALA A 9 7.38 6.00 -10.66
N ALA A 10 7.53 5.91 -11.98
CA ALA A 10 6.47 5.42 -12.86
C ALA A 10 6.13 3.95 -12.62
N ALA A 11 7.14 3.08 -12.43
CA ALA A 11 6.93 1.67 -12.10
C ALA A 11 6.18 1.51 -10.76
N GLY A 12 6.63 2.22 -9.71
CA GLY A 12 5.96 2.20 -8.41
C GLY A 12 4.54 2.77 -8.46
N GLY A 13 4.33 3.88 -9.17
CA GLY A 13 3.01 4.50 -9.34
C GLY A 13 2.03 3.61 -10.09
N CYS A 14 2.47 2.96 -11.18
CA CYS A 14 1.65 1.97 -11.88
C CYS A 14 1.30 0.79 -10.95
N ALA A 15 2.24 0.32 -10.13
CA ALA A 15 1.97 -0.80 -9.22
C ALA A 15 0.93 -0.41 -8.17
N ALA A 16 1.03 0.82 -7.66
CA ALA A 16 0.03 1.40 -6.75
C ALA A 16 -1.35 1.53 -7.38
N VAL A 17 -1.44 1.92 -8.67
CA VAL A 17 -2.74 1.98 -9.34
C VAL A 17 -3.38 0.62 -9.46
N VAL A 18 -2.64 -0.38 -9.93
CA VAL A 18 -3.19 -1.74 -10.06
C VAL A 18 -3.62 -2.28 -8.70
N ALA A 19 -2.79 -2.10 -7.67
CA ALA A 19 -3.12 -2.52 -6.31
C ALA A 19 -4.31 -1.75 -5.73
N GLY A 20 -4.38 -0.43 -5.91
CA GLY A 20 -5.48 0.41 -5.44
C GLY A 20 -6.81 0.06 -6.12
N LEU A 21 -6.80 -0.17 -7.44
CA LEU A 21 -7.97 -0.67 -8.16
C LEU A 21 -8.43 -2.03 -7.62
N ALA A 22 -7.48 -2.94 -7.36
CA ALA A 22 -7.78 -4.22 -6.72
C ALA A 22 -8.39 -4.02 -5.32
N THR A 23 -7.87 -3.09 -4.51
CA THR A 23 -8.45 -2.73 -3.20
C THR A 23 -9.89 -2.25 -3.33
N ALA A 24 -10.18 -1.35 -4.27
CA ALA A 24 -11.54 -0.84 -4.47
C ALA A 24 -12.51 -1.97 -4.80
N VAL A 25 -12.13 -2.88 -5.71
CA VAL A 25 -12.95 -4.02 -6.11
C VAL A 25 -13.10 -5.02 -4.97
N LEU A 26 -12.00 -5.45 -4.36
CA LEU A 26 -12.00 -6.45 -3.29
C LEU A 26 -12.72 -5.95 -2.03
N GLY A 27 -12.55 -4.68 -1.67
CA GLY A 27 -13.23 -4.07 -0.52
C GLY A 27 -14.73 -4.04 -0.73
N ARG A 28 -15.18 -3.69 -1.94
CA ARG A 28 -16.60 -3.75 -2.31
C ARG A 28 -17.13 -5.18 -2.25
N LEU A 29 -16.39 -6.16 -2.78
CA LEU A 29 -16.79 -7.57 -2.71
C LEU A 29 -16.87 -8.08 -1.27
N ALA A 30 -15.92 -7.71 -0.41
CA ALA A 30 -15.92 -8.05 1.01
C ALA A 30 -17.16 -7.46 1.72
N MET A 31 -17.45 -6.18 1.52
CA MET A 31 -18.61 -5.53 2.11
C MET A 31 -19.93 -6.06 1.54
N SER A 32 -20.00 -6.38 0.26
CA SER A 32 -21.18 -7.05 -0.34
C SER A 32 -21.40 -8.44 0.24
N LEU A 33 -20.33 -9.20 0.50
CA LEU A 33 -20.42 -10.50 1.15
C LEU A 33 -20.92 -10.39 2.59
N LEU A 34 -20.43 -9.41 3.36
CA LEU A 34 -20.88 -9.15 4.73
C LEU A 34 -22.34 -8.69 4.77
N ALA A 35 -22.74 -7.78 3.88
CA ALA A 35 -24.12 -7.31 3.76
C ALA A 35 -25.08 -8.44 3.34
N ALA A 36 -24.65 -9.35 2.47
CA ALA A 36 -25.47 -10.51 2.09
C ALA A 36 -25.70 -11.50 3.25
N ARG A 37 -24.88 -11.45 4.30
CA ARG A 37 -25.03 -12.26 5.51
C ARG A 37 -25.81 -11.59 6.63
N ASN A 38 -25.91 -10.26 6.61
CA ASN A 38 -26.60 -9.44 7.61
C ASN A 38 -27.64 -8.53 6.91
N PRO A 39 -28.75 -9.08 6.40
CA PRO A 39 -29.73 -8.30 5.63
C PRO A 39 -30.42 -7.21 6.46
N GLU A 40 -30.52 -7.39 7.77
CA GLU A 40 -31.01 -6.41 8.74
C GLU A 40 -30.14 -5.14 8.85
N ASP A 41 -28.84 -5.25 8.59
CA ASP A 41 -27.89 -4.13 8.59
C ASP A 41 -27.61 -3.59 7.17
N ALA A 42 -28.25 -4.15 6.15
CA ALA A 42 -28.13 -3.64 4.79
C ALA A 42 -28.68 -2.20 4.71
N GLY A 43 -27.83 -1.24 4.30
CA GLY A 43 -28.19 0.18 4.25
C GLY A 43 -27.65 1.03 5.41
N THR A 44 -26.93 0.45 6.38
CA THR A 44 -26.23 1.23 7.41
C THR A 44 -24.90 1.78 6.88
N LEU A 45 -24.44 2.90 7.47
CA LEU A 45 -23.12 3.45 7.19
C LEU A 45 -22.06 2.62 7.93
N SER A 46 -21.08 2.10 7.21
CA SER A 46 -19.88 1.44 7.76
C SER A 46 -18.88 2.47 8.30
N ASP A 47 -17.89 2.01 9.08
CA ASP A 47 -16.81 2.87 9.59
C ASP A 47 -16.02 3.54 8.47
N ASP A 48 -15.91 2.84 7.33
CA ASP A 48 -15.28 3.35 6.11
C ASP A 48 -16.09 4.44 5.38
N GLY A 49 -17.27 4.82 5.90
CA GLY A 49 -18.13 5.87 5.32
C GLY A 49 -18.93 5.42 4.11
N PHE A 50 -19.18 4.11 3.96
CA PHE A 50 -19.98 3.56 2.86
C PHE A 50 -21.27 2.95 3.37
N VAL A 51 -22.32 3.08 2.57
CA VAL A 51 -23.58 2.38 2.84
C VAL A 51 -23.42 0.91 2.49
N MET A 52 -23.60 0.02 3.46
CA MET A 52 -23.45 -1.42 3.28
C MET A 52 -24.44 -1.95 2.23
N GLY A 53 -23.96 -2.83 1.35
CA GLY A 53 -24.77 -3.48 0.31
C GLY A 53 -25.11 -2.61 -0.91
N GLN A 54 -24.70 -1.33 -0.96
CA GLN A 54 -25.01 -0.44 -2.07
C GLN A 54 -23.80 -0.13 -2.96
N LEU A 55 -23.91 -0.46 -4.25
CA LEU A 55 -22.97 -0.07 -5.29
C LEU A 55 -23.47 1.22 -5.97
N THR A 56 -23.10 2.36 -5.39
CA THR A 56 -23.35 3.66 -6.02
C THR A 56 -22.15 4.09 -6.87
N LEU A 57 -22.40 4.75 -8.01
CA LEU A 57 -21.33 5.28 -8.85
C LEU A 57 -20.49 6.33 -8.10
N GLY A 58 -21.16 7.21 -7.33
CA GLY A 58 -20.49 8.22 -6.51
C GLY A 58 -19.59 7.61 -5.43
N GLY A 59 -20.11 6.64 -4.66
CA GLY A 59 -19.33 5.96 -3.62
C GLY A 59 -18.19 5.11 -4.20
N THR A 60 -18.37 4.53 -5.38
CA THR A 60 -17.32 3.77 -6.06
C THR A 60 -16.22 4.68 -6.59
N ALA A 61 -16.59 5.82 -7.18
CA ALA A 61 -15.62 6.83 -7.63
C ALA A 61 -14.83 7.42 -6.46
N GLN A 62 -15.49 7.76 -5.35
CA GLN A 62 -14.85 8.24 -4.14
C GLN A 62 -13.90 7.20 -3.53
N LEU A 63 -14.35 5.95 -3.36
CA LEU A 63 -13.50 4.87 -2.86
C LEU A 63 -12.28 4.69 -3.75
N THR A 64 -12.49 4.61 -5.07
CA THR A 64 -11.42 4.45 -6.06
C THR A 64 -10.42 5.60 -5.96
N ALA A 65 -10.89 6.84 -5.87
CA ALA A 65 -10.02 8.00 -5.70
C ALA A 65 -9.20 7.91 -4.40
N THR A 66 -9.83 7.56 -3.27
CA THR A 66 -9.16 7.42 -1.97
C THR A 66 -8.09 6.33 -1.98
N VAL A 67 -8.41 5.13 -2.46
CA VAL A 67 -7.44 4.03 -2.48
C VAL A 67 -6.32 4.26 -3.48
N LEU A 68 -6.58 4.96 -4.60
CA LEU A 68 -5.52 5.37 -5.53
C LEU A 68 -4.57 6.38 -4.86
N GLN A 69 -5.10 7.34 -4.11
CA GLN A 69 -4.28 8.30 -3.36
C GLN A 69 -3.42 7.62 -2.29
N LEU A 70 -4.04 6.78 -1.45
CA LEU A 70 -3.33 5.99 -0.44
C LEU A 70 -2.31 5.05 -1.08
N GLY A 71 -2.66 4.43 -2.22
CA GLY A 71 -1.74 3.59 -2.99
C GLY A 71 -0.51 4.36 -3.45
N MET A 72 -0.66 5.60 -3.93
CA MET A 72 0.47 6.44 -4.35
C MET A 72 1.38 6.81 -3.17
N VAL A 73 0.81 7.12 -2.02
CA VAL A 73 1.58 7.32 -0.77
C VAL A 73 2.32 6.05 -0.40
N GLY A 74 1.63 4.92 -0.41
CA GLY A 74 2.19 3.60 -0.16
C GLY A 74 3.34 3.26 -1.11
N ALA A 75 3.24 3.61 -2.40
CA ALA A 75 4.32 3.43 -3.36
C ALA A 75 5.53 4.30 -3.03
N GLY A 76 5.32 5.56 -2.66
CA GLY A 76 6.41 6.44 -2.25
C GLY A 76 7.13 5.91 -1.01
N LEU A 77 6.36 5.55 0.03
CA LEU A 77 6.88 4.92 1.24
C LEU A 77 7.59 3.61 0.94
N TYR A 78 7.04 2.76 0.09
CA TYR A 78 7.69 1.51 -0.29
C TYR A 78 9.02 1.74 -0.98
N LEU A 79 9.08 2.62 -2.00
CA LEU A 79 10.32 2.93 -2.71
C LEU A 79 11.37 3.51 -1.76
N LEU A 80 10.95 4.35 -0.81
CA LEU A 80 11.80 4.92 0.23
C LEU A 80 12.33 3.84 1.19
N LEU A 81 11.46 2.92 1.62
CA LEU A 81 11.79 1.89 2.59
C LEU A 81 12.45 0.66 1.96
N ARG A 82 12.37 0.51 0.64
CA ARG A 82 12.89 -0.64 -0.13
C ARG A 82 14.32 -1.05 0.23
N PRO A 83 15.29 -0.13 0.45
CA PRO A 83 16.65 -0.50 0.85
C PRO A 83 16.74 -1.16 2.23
N PHE A 84 15.77 -0.88 3.10
CA PHE A 84 15.65 -1.42 4.45
C PHE A 84 14.78 -2.67 4.51
N LEU A 85 14.08 -3.03 3.44
CA LEU A 85 13.27 -4.25 3.45
C LEU A 85 14.14 -5.51 3.53
N LEU A 86 13.58 -6.55 4.15
CA LEU A 86 14.22 -7.83 4.33
C LEU A 86 14.17 -8.64 3.02
N GLY A 87 15.28 -9.28 2.67
CA GLY A 87 15.37 -10.15 1.50
C GLY A 87 15.31 -9.46 0.14
N THR A 88 15.15 -10.29 -0.90
CA THR A 88 15.05 -9.92 -2.31
C THR A 88 13.93 -10.75 -2.98
N GLY A 89 13.36 -10.24 -4.08
CA GLY A 89 12.34 -10.96 -4.84
C GLY A 89 11.15 -11.38 -3.97
N ALA A 90 10.80 -12.68 -4.00
CA ALA A 90 9.66 -13.22 -3.28
C ALA A 90 9.76 -13.02 -1.75
N VAL A 91 10.95 -13.12 -1.16
CA VAL A 91 11.12 -12.90 0.29
C VAL A 91 10.72 -11.47 0.65
N ARG A 92 11.10 -10.49 -0.17
CA ARG A 92 10.73 -9.10 0.06
C ARG A 92 9.23 -8.88 -0.06
N VAL A 93 8.58 -9.52 -1.04
CA VAL A 93 7.12 -9.48 -1.20
C VAL A 93 6.44 -9.99 0.07
N VAL A 94 6.82 -11.18 0.55
CA VAL A 94 6.25 -11.78 1.76
C VAL A 94 6.48 -10.88 2.98
N THR A 95 7.71 -10.41 3.19
CA THR A 95 8.00 -9.56 4.37
C THR A 95 7.31 -8.20 4.30
N SER A 96 7.07 -7.66 3.10
CA SER A 96 6.33 -6.40 2.93
C SER A 96 4.85 -6.60 3.18
N ALA A 97 4.28 -7.68 2.63
CA ALA A 97 2.89 -8.06 2.83
C ALA A 97 2.57 -8.29 4.31
N LEU A 98 3.42 -9.02 5.01
CA LEU A 98 3.26 -9.24 6.45
C LEU A 98 3.54 -7.95 7.24
N GLY A 99 4.64 -7.26 6.98
CA GLY A 99 5.01 -6.07 7.75
C GLY A 99 4.01 -4.92 7.61
N PHE A 100 3.75 -4.47 6.38
CA PHE A 100 2.85 -3.35 6.15
C PHE A 100 1.38 -3.77 6.15
N GLY A 101 1.05 -4.94 5.57
CA GLY A 101 -0.33 -5.40 5.50
C GLY A 101 -0.94 -5.67 6.87
N VAL A 102 -0.19 -6.31 7.79
CA VAL A 102 -0.66 -6.51 9.18
C VAL A 102 -0.76 -5.18 9.91
N THR A 103 0.19 -4.26 9.72
CA THR A 103 0.12 -2.93 10.35
C THR A 103 -1.11 -2.14 9.88
N ILE A 104 -1.43 -2.20 8.58
CA ILE A 104 -2.66 -1.57 8.05
C ILE A 104 -3.89 -2.29 8.59
N ALA A 105 -3.90 -3.63 8.65
CA ALA A 105 -5.01 -4.38 9.23
C ALA A 105 -5.24 -4.03 10.71
N ALA A 106 -4.19 -3.81 11.50
CA ALA A 106 -4.28 -3.36 12.88
C ALA A 106 -4.93 -1.97 13.05
N LEU A 107 -4.88 -1.14 12.01
CA LEU A 107 -5.57 0.16 12.01
C LEU A 107 -7.05 0.04 11.63
N LEU A 108 -7.43 -1.03 10.92
CA LEU A 108 -8.79 -1.26 10.45
C LEU A 108 -9.60 -2.12 11.43
N VAL A 109 -8.97 -3.10 12.07
CA VAL A 109 -9.61 -4.04 13.00
C VAL A 109 -9.43 -3.54 14.41
N HIS A 110 -10.46 -2.91 14.97
CA HIS A 110 -10.47 -2.43 16.35
C HIS A 110 -11.85 -2.66 17.00
N PRO A 111 -11.92 -2.88 18.33
CA PRO A 111 -13.15 -3.27 19.02
C PRO A 111 -14.26 -2.22 18.95
N ASP A 112 -13.91 -0.94 18.78
CA ASP A 112 -14.88 0.16 18.68
C ASP A 112 -15.50 0.31 17.28
N GLY A 113 -15.14 -0.56 16.33
CA GLY A 113 -15.65 -0.48 14.97
C GLY A 113 -17.11 -0.93 14.87
N VAL A 114 -17.95 -0.13 14.20
CA VAL A 114 -19.31 -0.50 13.81
C VAL A 114 -19.28 -1.84 13.04
N ASP A 115 -18.26 -2.04 12.20
CA ASP A 115 -18.12 -3.24 11.37
C ASP A 115 -17.83 -4.51 12.19
N PHE A 116 -17.38 -4.38 13.45
CA PHE A 116 -17.07 -5.50 14.36
C PHE A 116 -18.03 -5.62 15.54
N THR A 117 -19.03 -4.74 15.63
CA THR A 117 -20.06 -4.78 16.68
C THR A 117 -21.43 -5.20 16.15
N ARG A 118 -21.67 -5.05 14.85
CA ARG A 118 -22.97 -5.36 14.23
C ARG A 118 -22.96 -6.53 13.26
N LEU A 119 -21.83 -6.80 12.61
CA LEU A 119 -21.76 -7.78 11.54
C LEU A 119 -21.46 -9.19 12.04
N GLU A 120 -22.35 -10.14 11.75
CA GLU A 120 -22.13 -11.56 11.96
C GLU A 120 -21.81 -12.32 10.64
N PRO A 121 -20.95 -13.35 10.68
CA PRO A 121 -20.14 -13.77 11.80
C PRO A 121 -18.84 -12.94 11.93
N LEU A 122 -18.48 -12.54 13.16
CA LEU A 122 -17.33 -11.67 13.45
C LEU A 122 -16.00 -12.17 12.86
N TRP A 123 -15.76 -13.49 12.92
CA TRP A 123 -14.54 -14.08 12.39
C TRP A 123 -14.36 -13.85 10.89
N LEU A 124 -15.46 -13.74 10.13
CA LEU A 124 -15.42 -13.50 8.69
C LEU A 124 -15.01 -12.05 8.41
N GLY A 125 -15.58 -11.09 9.16
CA GLY A 125 -15.17 -9.69 9.09
C GLY A 125 -13.68 -9.54 9.37
N ILE A 126 -13.21 -10.07 10.51
CA ILE A 126 -11.79 -10.06 10.90
C ILE A 126 -10.93 -10.68 9.79
N ALA A 127 -11.30 -11.86 9.29
CA ALA A 127 -10.52 -12.53 8.24
C ALA A 127 -10.43 -11.70 6.95
N LEU A 128 -11.52 -11.05 6.52
CA LEU A 128 -11.54 -10.20 5.33
C LEU A 128 -10.71 -8.93 5.51
N PHE A 129 -10.89 -8.22 6.63
CA PHE A 129 -10.17 -6.98 6.93
C PHE A 129 -8.68 -7.19 7.25
N VAL A 130 -8.27 -8.40 7.62
CA VAL A 130 -6.85 -8.77 7.71
C VAL A 130 -6.29 -9.24 6.36
N ALA A 131 -7.02 -10.11 5.65
CA ALA A 131 -6.54 -10.68 4.39
C ALA A 131 -6.42 -9.61 3.30
N LEU A 132 -7.35 -8.67 3.21
CA LEU A 132 -7.39 -7.69 2.12
C LEU A 132 -6.15 -6.78 2.12
N PRO A 133 -5.75 -6.10 3.22
CA PRO A 133 -4.51 -5.32 3.25
C PRO A 133 -3.27 -6.15 2.93
N VAL A 134 -3.18 -7.38 3.48
CA VAL A 134 -2.04 -8.27 3.24
C VAL A 134 -1.93 -8.65 1.76
N LEU A 135 -3.04 -9.05 1.13
CA LEU A 135 -3.08 -9.44 -0.29
C LEU A 135 -2.81 -8.25 -1.21
N VAL A 136 -3.35 -7.07 -0.91
CA VAL A 136 -3.12 -5.85 -1.69
C VAL A 136 -1.66 -5.43 -1.61
N VAL A 137 -1.05 -5.43 -0.41
CA VAL A 137 0.37 -5.11 -0.26
C VAL A 137 1.24 -6.16 -0.95
N ALA A 138 0.87 -7.45 -0.87
CA ALA A 138 1.57 -8.51 -1.59
C ALA A 138 1.52 -8.29 -3.11
N LEU A 139 0.34 -8.00 -3.66
CA LEU A 139 0.15 -7.69 -5.07
C LEU A 139 0.98 -6.48 -5.50
N PHE A 140 0.90 -5.40 -4.73
CA PHE A 140 1.69 -4.19 -4.95
C PHE A 140 3.19 -4.49 -4.96
N ALA A 141 3.70 -5.16 -3.91
CA ALA A 141 5.12 -5.45 -3.78
C ALA A 141 5.61 -6.41 -4.89
N ALA A 142 4.79 -7.38 -5.29
CA ALA A 142 5.11 -8.28 -6.39
C ALA A 142 5.24 -7.53 -7.73
N LEU A 143 4.28 -6.64 -8.03
CA LEU A 143 4.32 -5.80 -9.23
C LEU A 143 5.50 -4.83 -9.19
N ALA A 144 5.72 -4.15 -8.06
CA ALA A 144 6.83 -3.23 -7.87
C ALA A 144 8.17 -3.96 -8.04
N GLU A 145 8.39 -5.09 -7.39
CA GLU A 145 9.64 -5.84 -7.53
C GLU A 145 9.82 -6.42 -8.94
N HIS A 146 8.75 -6.79 -9.63
CA HIS A 146 8.81 -7.26 -11.03
C HIS A 146 9.17 -6.11 -11.98
N TRP A 147 8.54 -4.94 -11.83
CA TRP A 147 8.76 -3.78 -12.69
C TRP A 147 10.02 -2.97 -12.35
N LEU A 148 10.60 -3.15 -11.17
CA LEU A 148 11.88 -2.54 -10.78
C LEU A 148 13.10 -3.41 -11.14
N ARG A 149 12.91 -4.57 -11.81
CA ARG A 149 14.03 -5.35 -12.34
C ARG A 149 14.70 -4.62 -13.50
N GLU A 150 16.01 -4.79 -13.62
CA GLU A 150 16.82 -4.10 -14.64
C GLU A 150 16.40 -4.43 -16.08
N ASP A 151 15.84 -5.62 -16.30
CA ASP A 151 15.33 -6.13 -17.57
C ASP A 151 13.86 -5.75 -17.84
N SER A 152 13.19 -5.07 -16.92
CA SER A 152 11.78 -4.71 -17.09
C SER A 152 11.58 -3.65 -18.17
N TRP A 153 10.37 -3.61 -18.75
CA TRP A 153 9.99 -2.55 -19.68
C TRP A 153 10.15 -1.15 -19.06
N PHE A 154 9.78 -0.96 -17.79
CA PHE A 154 9.89 0.35 -17.14
C PHE A 154 11.35 0.80 -16.99
N MET A 155 12.27 -0.11 -16.69
CA MET A 155 13.68 0.22 -16.50
C MET A 155 14.42 0.42 -17.83
N THR A 156 13.97 -0.22 -18.90
CA THR A 156 14.58 -0.13 -20.24
C THR A 156 13.93 0.90 -21.15
N ALA A 157 12.67 1.29 -20.89
CA ALA A 157 11.93 2.24 -21.72
C ALA A 157 12.53 3.64 -21.72
N ARG A 158 12.49 4.31 -22.87
CA ARG A 158 12.86 5.73 -22.99
C ARG A 158 11.99 6.59 -22.09
N ARG A 159 12.58 7.62 -21.47
CA ARG A 159 11.88 8.53 -20.55
C ARG A 159 10.61 9.14 -21.16
N SER A 160 10.62 9.43 -22.46
CA SER A 160 9.46 9.97 -23.18
C SER A 160 8.22 9.08 -23.13
N HIS A 161 8.37 7.76 -22.96
CA HIS A 161 7.24 6.83 -22.85
C HIS A 161 6.72 6.68 -21.42
N VAL A 162 7.58 6.87 -20.42
CA VAL A 162 7.25 6.64 -19.01
C VAL A 162 6.84 7.92 -18.28
N ALA A 163 7.35 9.07 -18.72
CA ALA A 163 7.02 10.37 -18.16
C ALA A 163 5.51 10.70 -18.25
N PRO A 164 4.79 10.42 -19.37
CA PRO A 164 3.36 10.66 -19.44
C PRO A 164 2.58 9.89 -18.37
N LEU A 165 2.94 8.63 -18.09
CA LEU A 165 2.32 7.84 -17.03
C LEU A 165 2.46 8.54 -15.67
N LEU A 166 3.67 8.98 -15.35
CA LEU A 166 3.93 9.71 -14.10
C LEU A 166 3.13 11.01 -14.02
N VAL A 167 3.05 11.78 -15.12
CA VAL A 167 2.26 13.02 -15.18
C VAL A 167 0.78 12.70 -14.99
N THR A 168 0.24 11.68 -15.66
CA THR A 168 -1.14 11.23 -15.48
C THR A 168 -1.41 10.89 -14.01
N TRP A 169 -0.49 10.21 -13.33
CA TRP A 169 -0.66 9.88 -11.90
C TRP A 169 -0.63 11.11 -11.00
N VAL A 170 0.32 12.03 -11.23
CA VAL A 170 0.41 13.27 -10.47
C VAL A 170 -0.83 14.13 -10.66
N CYS A 171 -1.36 14.22 -11.89
CA CYS A 171 -2.58 14.96 -12.20
C CYS A 171 -3.86 14.29 -11.68
N ALA A 172 -3.92 12.94 -11.68
CA ALA A 172 -5.06 12.21 -11.16
C ALA A 172 -5.20 12.30 -9.63
N GLY A 173 -4.08 12.50 -8.92
CA GLY A 173 -4.06 12.77 -7.50
C GLY A 173 -4.46 14.21 -7.18
N ILE A 174 -5.74 14.55 -7.14
CA ILE A 174 -6.17 15.86 -6.58
C ILE A 174 -5.75 16.01 -5.09
N GLY A 175 -5.60 14.90 -4.37
CA GLY A 175 -5.04 14.85 -3.00
C GLY A 175 -3.51 15.07 -2.91
N LEU A 176 -2.79 15.21 -4.02
CA LEU A 176 -1.34 15.45 -4.00
C LEU A 176 -0.99 16.81 -3.41
N ILE A 177 -1.90 17.76 -3.21
CA ILE A 177 -1.55 19.02 -2.54
C ILE A 177 -1.12 18.78 -1.09
N LEU A 178 -1.81 17.88 -0.37
CA LEU A 178 -1.47 17.54 1.02
C LEU A 178 -0.29 16.56 1.12
N LEU A 179 -0.10 15.74 0.09
CA LEU A 179 0.92 14.69 0.04
C LEU A 179 2.15 15.07 -0.81
N ALA A 180 2.11 16.23 -1.46
CA ALA A 180 3.18 16.82 -2.25
C ALA A 180 4.50 16.87 -1.49
N PRO A 181 4.58 17.32 -0.23
CA PRO A 181 5.84 17.32 0.49
C PRO A 181 6.42 15.91 0.63
N LEU A 182 5.60 14.89 0.95
CA LEU A 182 6.07 13.51 1.06
C LEU A 182 6.51 12.94 -0.29
N PHE A 183 5.75 13.24 -1.35
CA PHE A 183 6.08 12.84 -2.72
C PHE A 183 7.38 13.50 -3.19
N LEU A 184 7.53 14.80 -2.97
CA LEU A 184 8.74 15.57 -3.28
C LEU A 184 9.94 15.09 -2.48
N ILE A 185 9.76 14.76 -1.19
CA ILE A 185 10.80 14.15 -0.35
C ILE A 185 11.22 12.80 -0.92
N THR A 186 10.26 11.95 -1.29
CA THR A 186 10.55 10.64 -1.91
C THR A 186 11.32 10.83 -3.20
N LEU A 187 10.87 11.75 -4.06
CA LEU A 187 11.47 12.04 -5.35
C LEU A 187 12.88 12.64 -5.19
N ALA A 188 13.07 13.53 -4.21
CA ALA A 188 14.36 14.10 -3.84
C ALA A 188 15.32 13.04 -3.30
N MET A 189 14.85 12.11 -2.45
CA MET A 189 15.65 11.02 -1.92
C MET A 189 16.03 10.01 -3.00
N VAL A 190 15.09 9.64 -3.88
CA VAL A 190 15.40 8.78 -5.03
C VAL A 190 16.40 9.46 -5.95
N ALA A 191 16.26 10.76 -6.21
CA ALA A 191 17.22 11.54 -6.99
C ALA A 191 18.58 11.69 -6.32
N PHE A 192 18.62 11.85 -5.00
CA PHE A 192 19.86 11.86 -4.23
C PHE A 192 20.57 10.52 -4.32
N ASN A 193 19.82 9.42 -4.24
CA ASN A 193 20.35 8.06 -4.34
C ASN A 193 20.85 7.73 -5.76
N ASP A 194 20.16 8.23 -6.80
CA ASP A 194 20.55 8.07 -8.22
C ASP A 194 21.82 8.88 -8.55
N ARG A 195 21.88 10.15 -8.11
CA ARG A 195 23.07 11.01 -8.30
C ARG A 195 24.29 10.45 -7.57
N SER A 196 24.08 9.86 -6.39
CA SER A 196 25.12 9.17 -5.64
C SER A 196 25.60 7.87 -6.32
N ARG A 197 24.81 7.28 -7.22
CA ARG A 197 25.21 6.11 -8.03
C ARG A 197 26.07 6.51 -9.24
N ASP A 198 25.75 7.62 -9.90
CA ASP A 198 26.49 8.08 -11.08
C ASP A 198 27.87 8.66 -10.73
N GLU A 199 28.03 9.34 -9.59
CA GLU A 199 29.33 9.87 -9.15
C GLU A 199 30.28 8.80 -8.60
N PHE A 200 29.80 7.58 -8.35
CA PHE A 200 30.52 6.54 -7.63
C PHE A 200 30.24 5.16 -8.24
N HIS A 201 30.88 4.84 -9.38
CA HIS A 201 30.92 3.48 -9.93
C HIS A 201 31.50 2.40 -8.97
N GLY A 202 31.86 2.76 -7.74
CA GLY A 202 32.04 1.83 -6.62
C GLY A 202 30.79 1.79 -5.73
N LYS A 203 29.93 0.78 -5.94
CA LYS A 203 28.72 0.44 -5.17
C LYS A 203 28.86 0.68 -3.66
N ARG A 204 28.57 1.87 -3.15
CA ARG A 204 28.36 2.05 -1.70
C ARG A 204 26.92 1.68 -1.38
N ALA A 205 26.74 0.40 -1.07
CA ALA A 205 25.60 -0.04 -0.27
C ALA A 205 25.48 0.88 0.96
N LEU A 206 24.25 1.21 1.37
CA LEU A 206 24.00 1.92 2.64
C LEU A 206 24.90 1.35 3.74
N PRO A 207 25.50 2.20 4.60
CA PRO A 207 26.34 1.71 5.67
C PRO A 207 25.56 0.65 6.46
N MET A 208 26.19 -0.51 6.67
CA MET A 208 25.52 -1.70 7.19
C MET A 208 24.74 -1.42 8.50
N GLY A 209 25.26 -0.52 9.33
CA GLY A 209 24.59 -0.04 10.55
C GLY A 209 23.26 0.65 10.28
N LEU A 210 23.20 1.59 9.32
CA LEU A 210 21.96 2.30 8.97
C LEU A 210 20.93 1.35 8.37
N ARG A 211 21.37 0.41 7.52
CA ARG A 211 20.48 -0.62 6.97
C ARG A 211 19.88 -1.51 8.06
N ARG A 212 20.70 -1.98 9.00
CA ARG A 212 20.25 -2.82 10.14
C ARG A 212 19.33 -2.04 11.08
N ALA A 213 19.61 -0.77 11.34
CA ALA A 213 18.75 0.09 12.15
C ALA A 213 17.38 0.28 11.50
N GLY A 214 17.32 0.55 10.19
CA GLY A 214 16.04 0.63 9.46
C GLY A 214 15.29 -0.70 9.44
N GLN A 215 15.99 -1.83 9.26
CA GLN A 215 15.39 -3.17 9.38
C GLN A 215 14.80 -3.43 10.76
N ALA A 216 15.56 -3.12 11.82
CA ALA A 216 15.10 -3.29 13.19
C ALA A 216 13.86 -2.42 13.48
N LEU A 217 13.84 -1.18 13.00
CA LEU A 217 12.69 -0.29 13.13
C LEU A 217 11.45 -0.86 12.41
N LEU A 218 11.59 -1.33 11.18
CA LEU A 218 10.49 -1.92 10.42
C LEU A 218 9.95 -3.20 11.08
N VAL A 219 10.85 -4.05 11.60
CA VAL A 219 10.47 -5.25 12.36
C VAL A 219 9.75 -4.86 13.65
N ALA A 220 10.20 -3.81 14.35
CA ALA A 220 9.54 -3.33 15.56
C ALA A 220 8.13 -2.79 15.27
N ILE A 221 7.96 -1.99 14.21
CA ILE A 221 6.64 -1.48 13.78
C ILE A 221 5.70 -2.65 13.45
N ALA A 222 6.17 -3.62 12.65
CA ALA A 222 5.38 -4.80 12.30
C ALA A 222 5.02 -5.65 13.52
N GLY A 223 5.98 -5.83 14.46
CA GLY A 223 5.75 -6.56 15.71
C GLY A 223 4.71 -5.88 16.60
N LEU A 224 4.80 -4.55 16.76
CA LEU A 224 3.81 -3.77 17.51
C LEU A 224 2.43 -3.82 16.87
N GLY A 225 2.34 -3.69 15.54
CA GLY A 225 1.08 -3.82 14.80
C GLY A 225 0.46 -5.21 14.96
N THR A 226 1.28 -6.26 14.93
CA THR A 226 0.82 -7.64 15.15
C THR A 226 0.28 -7.84 16.57
N ILE A 227 0.97 -7.30 17.60
CA ILE A 227 0.53 -7.39 19.00
C ILE A 227 -0.78 -6.62 19.19
N SER A 228 -0.90 -5.41 18.63
CA SER A 228 -2.13 -4.61 18.67
C SER A 228 -3.30 -5.39 18.05
N LEU A 229 -3.12 -5.86 16.82
CA LEU A 229 -4.15 -6.62 16.10
C LEU A 229 -4.57 -7.88 16.87
N ALA A 230 -3.63 -8.62 17.45
CA ALA A 230 -3.95 -9.80 18.25
C ALA A 230 -4.76 -9.43 19.52
N GLY A 231 -4.41 -8.33 20.18
CA GLY A 231 -5.16 -7.79 21.31
C GLY A 231 -6.58 -7.39 20.94
N ASP A 232 -6.74 -6.67 19.83
CA ASP A 232 -8.03 -6.24 19.31
C ASP A 232 -8.91 -7.45 18.93
N ILE A 233 -8.35 -8.43 18.22
CA ILE A 233 -9.05 -9.68 17.87
C ILE A 233 -9.49 -10.45 19.12
N SER A 234 -8.63 -10.56 20.14
CA SER A 234 -8.99 -11.24 21.38
C SER A 234 -10.15 -10.53 22.09
N THR A 235 -10.14 -9.20 22.10
CA THR A 235 -11.20 -8.39 22.72
C THR A 235 -12.52 -8.53 21.96
N ILE A 236 -12.48 -8.60 20.62
CA ILE A 236 -13.67 -8.76 19.78
C ILE A 236 -14.29 -10.16 19.95
N LEU A 237 -13.49 -11.20 20.15
CA LEU A 237 -13.98 -12.59 20.21
C LEU A 237 -14.39 -13.06 21.62
N GLY A 238 -13.98 -12.37 22.69
CA GLY A 238 -14.30 -12.69 24.08
C GLY A 238 -13.24 -13.57 24.75
#